data_AF-A0A147E2X7-F1
#
_entry.id   AF-A0A147E2X7-F1
#
_cell.length_a   1.000
_cell.length_b   1.000
_cell.length_c   1.000
_cell.angle_alpha   90.00
_cell.angle_beta   90.00
_cell.angle_gamma   90.00
#
_symmetry.space_group_name_H-M   'P 1'
#
loop_
_entity.id
_entity.type
_entity.pdbx_description
1 polymer ?
#
loop_
_entity_poly.entity_id
_entity_poly.type
_entity_poly.pdbx_seq_one_letter_code
_entity_poly.pdbx_strand_id
1 'polypeptide(L)'
;MITFLFRGLLYLVSAGLGLIAADLLLDGFEIEWDKWWGFVICILIFAILQSVLSPWVMKIANRYAPVLMGGIGIVSTLISLIIVVLLPIGGLRITDLTGWLLGSVIVWLITALGSVLLPLIFLRKKVESVKGERR
;
A
#
# COMPACT_ATOMS: atom_id res chain seq x y z
N MET A 1 -16.36 -13.84 3.62
CA MET A 1 -15.06 -13.98 4.31
C MET A 1 -13.92 -14.21 3.32
N ILE A 2 -14.03 -15.15 2.37
CA ILE A 2 -13.02 -15.39 1.31
C ILE A 2 -12.71 -14.12 0.49
N THR A 3 -13.73 -13.30 0.19
CA THR A 3 -13.56 -12.02 -0.51
C THR A 3 -12.76 -10.98 0.27
N PHE A 4 -12.80 -11.02 1.61
CA PHE A 4 -12.03 -10.12 2.47
C PHE A 4 -10.56 -10.50 2.47
N LEU A 5 -10.26 -11.80 2.59
CA LEU A 5 -8.90 -12.32 2.54
C LEU A 5 -8.24 -12.06 1.18
N PHE A 6 -8.98 -12.30 0.09
CA PHE A 6 -8.51 -12.00 -1.27
C PHE A 6 -8.24 -10.51 -1.48
N ARG A 7 -9.14 -9.62 -1.02
CA ARG A 7 -8.93 -8.16 -1.07
C ARG A 7 -7.73 -7.73 -0.22
N GLY A 8 -7.53 -8.32 0.95
CA GLY A 8 -6.36 -8.07 1.79
C GLY A 8 -5.06 -8.48 1.10
N LEU A 9 -5.06 -9.63 0.41
CA LEU A 9 -3.92 -10.08 -0.38
C LEU A 9 -3.63 -9.12 -1.55
N LEU A 10 -4.66 -8.72 -2.31
CA LEU A 10 -4.50 -7.75 -3.39
C LEU A 10 -3.97 -6.40 -2.88
N TYR A 11 -4.41 -5.99 -1.69
CA TYR A 11 -3.92 -4.79 -1.02
C TYR A 11 -2.44 -4.92 -0.65
N LEU A 12 -2.03 -6.04 -0.04
CA LEU A 12 -0.62 -6.33 0.28
C LEU A 12 0.26 -6.28 -0.97
N VAL A 13 -0.19 -6.89 -2.07
CA VAL A 13 0.53 -6.85 -3.36
C VAL A 13 0.62 -5.41 -3.88
N SER A 14 -0.48 -4.65 -3.81
CA SER A 14 -0.51 -3.24 -4.26
C SER A 14 0.41 -2.36 -3.42
N ALA A 15 0.47 -2.60 -2.11
CA ALA A 15 1.37 -1.89 -1.19
C ALA A 15 2.83 -2.22 -1.47
N GLY A 16 3.15 -3.51 -1.69
CA GLY A 16 4.49 -3.92 -2.11
C GLY A 16 4.92 -3.28 -3.42
N LEU A 17 4.02 -3.24 -4.42
CA LEU A 17 4.27 -2.53 -5.69
C LEU A 17 4.48 -1.02 -5.48
N GLY A 18 3.76 -0.41 -4.55
CA GLY A 18 3.95 1.00 -4.19
C GLY A 18 5.31 1.28 -3.58
N LEU A 19 5.80 0.40 -2.69
CA LEU A 19 7.13 0.52 -2.09
C LEU A 19 8.24 0.33 -3.14
N ILE A 20 8.11 -0.68 -4.00
CA ILE A 20 9.07 -0.92 -5.10
C ILE A 20 9.10 0.25 -6.06
N ALA A 21 7.93 0.82 -6.39
CA ALA A 21 7.91 2.00 -7.25
C ALA A 21 8.52 3.23 -6.57
N ALA A 22 8.36 3.40 -5.26
CA ALA A 22 9.04 4.47 -4.53
C ALA A 22 10.57 4.27 -4.56
N ASP A 23 11.05 3.04 -4.41
CA ASP A 23 12.47 2.65 -4.54
C ASP A 23 13.05 2.96 -5.92
N LEU A 24 12.28 2.69 -6.98
CA LEU A 24 12.71 2.97 -8.35
C LEU A 24 12.64 4.45 -8.74
N LEU A 25 11.82 5.25 -8.06
CA LEU A 25 11.56 6.65 -8.40
C LEU A 25 12.32 7.65 -7.54
N LEU A 26 12.83 7.23 -6.37
CA LEU A 26 13.43 8.12 -5.39
C LEU A 26 14.77 7.56 -4.93
N ASP A 27 15.86 8.27 -5.24
CA ASP A 27 17.21 7.90 -4.78
C ASP A 27 17.35 7.87 -3.24
N GLY A 28 16.50 8.61 -2.53
CA GLY A 28 16.48 8.66 -1.07
C GLY A 28 15.56 7.63 -0.39
N PHE A 29 14.98 6.71 -1.17
CA PHE A 29 14.13 5.62 -0.69
C PHE A 29 14.73 4.31 -1.20
N GLU A 30 15.42 3.57 -0.34
CA GLU A 30 16.13 2.36 -0.73
C GLU A 30 15.57 1.14 -0.01
N ILE A 31 15.20 0.11 -0.76
CA ILE A 31 14.88 -1.21 -0.23
C ILE A 31 16.20 -1.97 -0.04
N GLU A 32 16.45 -2.41 1.20
CA GLU A 32 17.62 -3.26 1.48
C GLU A 32 17.34 -4.69 0.97
N TRP A 33 17.60 -4.94 -0.32
CA TRP A 33 17.39 -6.24 -0.96
C TRP A 33 18.21 -7.38 -0.33
N ASP A 34 19.32 -7.04 0.34
CA ASP A 34 20.12 -7.97 1.16
C ASP A 34 19.29 -8.59 2.31
N LYS A 35 18.32 -7.84 2.84
CA LYS A 35 17.38 -8.27 3.88
C LYS A 35 15.96 -8.33 3.34
N TRP A 36 15.74 -9.13 2.31
CA TRP A 36 14.43 -9.33 1.69
C TRP A 36 13.32 -9.73 2.70
N TRP A 37 13.67 -10.44 3.77
CA TRP A 37 12.75 -10.75 4.88
C TRP A 37 12.24 -9.51 5.61
N GLY A 38 13.12 -8.51 5.80
CA GLY A 38 12.78 -7.22 6.38
C GLY A 38 11.73 -6.52 5.55
N PHE A 39 11.89 -6.49 4.22
CA PHE A 39 10.90 -5.92 3.29
C PHE A 39 9.52 -6.59 3.39
N VAL A 40 9.46 -7.93 3.48
CA VAL A 40 8.19 -8.65 3.63
C VAL A 40 7.52 -8.31 4.97
N ILE A 41 8.29 -8.27 6.05
CA ILE A 41 7.78 -7.87 7.38
C ILE A 41 7.31 -6.40 7.34
N CYS A 42 8.04 -5.52 6.66
CA CYS A 42 7.65 -4.12 6.44
C CYS A 42 6.29 -4.01 5.76
N ILE A 43 6.06 -4.76 4.68
CA ILE A 43 4.76 -4.81 3.98
C ILE A 43 3.65 -5.31 4.92
N LEU A 44 3.92 -6.35 5.70
CA LEU A 44 2.94 -6.91 6.64
C LEU A 44 2.57 -5.90 7.73
N ILE A 45 3.56 -5.25 8.35
CA ILE A 45 3.34 -4.21 9.37
C ILE A 45 2.61 -3.02 8.77
N PHE A 46 3.02 -2.56 7.59
CA PHE A 46 2.36 -1.49 6.86
C PHE A 46 0.88 -1.82 6.61
N ALA A 47 0.58 -3.05 6.17
CA ALA A 47 -0.79 -3.47 5.93
C ALA A 47 -1.62 -3.60 7.22
N ILE A 48 -1.03 -4.06 8.32
CA ILE A 48 -1.69 -4.09 9.63
C ILE A 48 -2.01 -2.66 10.09
N LEU A 49 -1.03 -1.76 10.03
CA LEU A 49 -1.22 -0.35 10.38
C LEU A 49 -2.30 0.28 9.52
N GLN A 50 -2.25 0.10 8.20
CA GLN A 50 -3.28 0.59 7.29
C GLN A 50 -4.65 -0.04 7.55
N SER A 51 -4.74 -1.33 7.88
CA SER A 51 -6.02 -1.96 8.22
C SER A 51 -6.63 -1.39 9.50
N VAL A 52 -5.82 -0.92 10.45
CA VAL A 52 -6.27 -0.28 11.70
C VAL A 52 -6.58 1.20 11.48
N LEU A 53 -5.69 1.91 10.75
CA LEU A 53 -5.82 3.33 10.47
C LEU A 53 -6.94 3.61 9.47
N SER A 54 -7.14 2.79 8.43
CA SER A 54 -8.16 2.99 7.40
C SER A 54 -9.58 3.18 7.96
N PRO A 55 -10.14 2.30 8.81
CA PRO A 55 -11.48 2.50 9.36
C PRO A 55 -11.56 3.70 10.31
N TRP A 56 -10.47 4.02 11.01
CA TRP A 56 -10.39 5.19 11.89
C TRP A 56 -10.38 6.50 11.09
N VAL A 57 -9.52 6.56 10.07
CA VAL A 57 -9.40 7.64 9.07
C VAL A 57 -10.73 7.84 8.34
N MET A 58 -11.37 6.77 7.85
CA MET A 58 -12.66 6.87 7.18
C MET A 58 -13.77 7.43 8.09
N LYS A 59 -13.79 7.04 9.37
CA LYS A 59 -14.76 7.57 10.35
C LYS A 59 -14.60 9.07 10.56
N ILE A 60 -13.36 9.57 10.60
CA ILE A 60 -13.06 11.00 10.75
C ILE A 60 -13.35 11.74 9.44
N ALA A 61 -12.86 11.22 8.31
CA ALA A 61 -12.96 11.89 7.02
C ALA A 61 -14.41 12.06 6.53
N ASN A 62 -15.27 11.06 6.74
CA ASN A 62 -16.70 11.15 6.41
C ASN A 62 -17.44 12.24 7.18
N ARG A 63 -16.93 12.62 8.37
CA ARG A 63 -17.58 13.60 9.24
C ARG A 63 -17.10 15.02 8.98
N TYR A 64 -15.86 15.21 8.50
CA TYR A 64 -15.22 16.52 8.48
C TYR A 64 -14.80 17.04 7.09
N ALA A 65 -14.37 16.20 6.13
CA ALA A 65 -13.97 16.69 4.80
C ALA A 65 -13.70 15.55 3.79
N PRO A 66 -14.62 15.28 2.83
CA PRO A 66 -14.39 14.29 1.77
C PRO A 66 -13.21 14.65 0.84
N VAL A 67 -12.91 15.94 0.64
CA VAL A 67 -11.75 16.41 -0.16
C VAL A 67 -10.41 16.11 0.54
N LEU A 68 -10.40 16.02 1.88
CA LEU A 68 -9.20 15.68 2.66
C LEU A 68 -8.95 14.18 2.74
N MET A 69 -9.84 13.32 2.22
CA MET A 69 -9.63 11.85 2.24
C MET A 69 -8.31 11.44 1.60
N GLY A 70 -7.89 12.11 0.51
CA GLY A 70 -6.60 11.84 -0.13
C GLY A 70 -5.42 12.22 0.78
N GLY A 71 -5.46 13.42 1.36
CA GLY A 71 -4.42 13.91 2.26
C GLY A 71 -4.27 13.06 3.53
N ILE A 72 -5.38 12.59 4.11
CA ILE A 72 -5.32 11.76 5.32
C ILE A 72 -4.74 10.38 5.01
N GLY A 73 -5.00 9.83 3.81
CA GLY A 73 -4.39 8.59 3.35
C GLY A 73 -2.87 8.71 3.20
N ILE A 74 -2.38 9.84 2.70
CA ILE A 74 -0.94 10.16 2.62
C ILE A 74 -0.34 10.25 4.03
N VAL A 75 -0.96 10.96 4.96
CA VAL A 75 -0.48 11.07 6.36
C VAL A 75 -0.43 9.70 7.04
N SER A 76 -1.45 8.86 6.84
CA SER A 76 -1.47 7.48 7.35
C SER A 76 -0.34 6.64 6.77
N THR A 77 -0.06 6.81 5.48
CA THR A 77 1.05 6.14 4.78
C THR A 77 2.39 6.61 5.33
N LEU A 78 2.55 7.91 5.55
CA LEU A 78 3.75 8.50 6.14
C LEU A 78 4.00 7.97 7.56
N ILE A 79 2.99 7.95 8.43
CA ILE A 79 3.08 7.39 9.78
C ILE A 79 3.47 5.91 9.72
N SER A 80 2.89 5.16 8.78
CA SER A 80 3.21 3.74 8.61
C SER A 80 4.65 3.53 8.16
N LEU A 81 5.15 4.33 7.21
CA LEU A 81 6.55 4.30 6.80
C LEU A 81 7.48 4.66 7.96
N ILE A 82 7.12 5.64 8.78
CA ILE A 82 7.92 6.06 9.94
C ILE A 82 8.07 4.89 10.90
N ILE A 83 6.96 4.24 11.25
CA ILE A 83 6.98 3.08 12.15
C ILE A 83 7.81 1.94 11.55
N VAL A 84 7.65 1.68 10.25
CA VAL A 84 8.36 0.60 9.55
C VAL A 84 9.88 0.83 9.54
N VAL A 85 10.35 2.03 9.22
CA VAL A 85 11.78 2.37 9.16
C VAL A 85 12.41 2.45 10.56
N LEU A 86 11.64 2.86 11.58
CA LEU A 86 12.12 2.93 12.97
C LEU A 86 12.36 1.56 13.59
N LEU A 87 11.74 0.50 13.06
CA LEU A 87 11.92 -0.83 13.61
C LEU A 87 13.31 -1.38 13.23
N PRO A 88 14.10 -1.92 14.18
CA PRO A 88 15.47 -2.36 13.95
C PRO A 88 15.59 -3.68 13.16
N ILE A 89 14.59 -4.01 12.34
CA ILE A 89 14.47 -5.24 11.55
C ILE A 89 15.29 -5.13 10.25
N GLY A 90 15.52 -3.89 9.77
CA GLY A 90 16.07 -3.63 8.45
C GLY A 90 15.07 -3.90 7.31
N GLY A 91 15.47 -3.61 6.08
CA GLY A 91 14.65 -3.86 4.88
C GLY A 91 14.15 -2.61 4.15
N LEU A 92 14.13 -1.45 4.79
CA LEU A 92 13.79 -0.17 4.16
C LEU A 92 14.58 0.97 4.79
N ARG A 93 15.24 1.77 3.95
CA ARG A 93 16.04 2.93 4.36
C ARG A 93 15.54 4.18 3.65
N ILE A 94 15.24 5.22 4.44
CA ILE A 94 14.83 6.52 3.91
C ILE A 94 15.77 7.58 4.49
N THR A 95 16.56 8.22 3.64
CA THR A 95 17.60 9.18 4.03
C THR A 95 17.11 10.63 3.97
N ASP A 96 16.26 10.94 3.00
CA ASP A 96 15.94 12.31 2.63
C ASP A 96 14.48 12.67 2.91
N LEU A 97 14.23 13.95 3.23
CA LEU A 97 12.88 14.48 3.43
C LEU A 97 11.99 14.25 2.19
N THR A 98 12.58 14.34 1.00
CA THR A 98 11.96 14.02 -0.29
C THR A 98 11.50 12.56 -0.32
N GLY A 99 12.33 11.61 0.14
CA GLY A 99 12.00 10.20 0.25
C GLY A 99 10.80 9.95 1.17
N TRP A 100 10.71 10.70 2.27
CA TRP A 100 9.58 10.65 3.20
C TRP A 100 8.29 11.18 2.57
N LEU A 101 8.29 12.42 2.07
CA LEU A 101 7.08 13.03 1.51
C LEU A 101 6.67 12.37 0.20
N LEU A 102 7.53 12.34 -0.81
CA LEU A 102 7.19 11.76 -2.11
C LEU A 102 7.02 10.24 -2.03
N GLY A 103 7.81 9.53 -1.21
CA GLY A 103 7.63 8.09 -1.03
C GLY A 103 6.26 7.78 -0.44
N SER A 104 5.82 8.52 0.58
CA SER A 104 4.47 8.34 1.13
C SER A 104 3.37 8.61 0.10
N VAL A 105 3.53 9.62 -0.76
CA VAL A 105 2.56 9.96 -1.81
C VAL A 105 2.54 8.90 -2.91
N ILE A 106 3.70 8.45 -3.38
CA ILE A 106 3.83 7.43 -4.43
C ILE A 106 3.27 6.09 -3.95
N VAL A 107 3.68 5.66 -2.76
CA VAL A 107 3.19 4.42 -2.14
C VAL A 107 1.67 4.50 -1.99
N TRP A 108 1.15 5.62 -1.48
CA TRP A 108 -0.29 5.80 -1.32
C TRP A 108 -1.04 5.74 -2.66
N LEU A 109 -0.57 6.48 -3.68
CA LEU A 109 -1.18 6.50 -5.01
C LEU A 109 -1.21 5.12 -5.65
N ILE A 110 -0.08 4.42 -5.65
CA ILE A 110 0.04 3.11 -6.29
C ILE A 110 -0.76 2.06 -5.51
N THR A 111 -0.75 2.11 -4.19
CA THR A 111 -1.56 1.21 -3.36
C THR A 111 -3.04 1.44 -3.59
N ALA A 112 -3.48 2.71 -3.62
CA ALA A 112 -4.88 3.07 -3.87
C ALA A 112 -5.31 2.63 -5.27
N LEU A 113 -4.51 2.92 -6.30
CA LEU A 113 -4.77 2.48 -7.66
C LEU A 113 -4.81 0.96 -7.76
N GLY A 114 -3.84 0.25 -7.19
CA GLY A 114 -3.80 -1.20 -7.19
C GLY A 114 -5.02 -1.82 -6.50
N SER A 115 -5.43 -1.26 -5.36
CA SER A 115 -6.60 -1.73 -4.61
C SER A 115 -7.92 -1.62 -5.38
N VAL A 116 -8.02 -0.70 -6.34
CA VAL A 116 -9.19 -0.52 -7.20
C VAL A 116 -9.04 -1.28 -8.52
N LEU A 117 -7.89 -1.16 -9.18
CA LEU A 117 -7.64 -1.72 -10.50
C LEU A 117 -7.46 -3.24 -10.48
N LEU A 118 -6.72 -3.81 -9.52
CA LEU A 118 -6.53 -5.28 -9.45
C LEU A 118 -7.87 -6.01 -9.36
N PRO A 119 -8.77 -5.75 -8.40
CA PRO A 119 -10.01 -6.50 -8.31
C PRO A 119 -10.91 -6.33 -9.54
N LEU A 120 -10.87 -5.18 -10.22
CA LEU A 120 -11.60 -4.97 -11.48
C LEU A 120 -11.04 -5.84 -12.61
N ILE A 121 -9.72 -5.94 -12.75
CA ILE A 121 -9.06 -6.78 -13.77
C ILE A 121 -9.30 -8.27 -13.48
N PHE A 122 -9.14 -8.71 -12.23
CA PHE A 122 -9.38 -10.10 -11.84
C PHE A 122 -10.85 -10.49 -11.99
N LEU A 123 -11.80 -9.59 -11.69
CA LEU A 123 -13.23 -9.83 -11.89
C LEU A 123 -13.56 -9.95 -13.38
N ARG A 124 -13.00 -9.08 -14.24
CA ARG A 124 -13.15 -9.17 -15.70
C ARG A 124 -12.61 -10.49 -16.25
N LYS A 125 -11.39 -10.89 -15.87
CA LYS A 125 -10.80 -12.18 -16.27
C LYS A 125 -11.67 -13.36 -15.88
N LYS A 126 -12.25 -13.34 -14.67
CA LYS A 126 -13.14 -14.41 -14.21
C LYS A 126 -14.41 -14.49 -15.06
N VAL A 127 -15.01 -13.36 -15.40
CA VAL A 127 -16.19 -13.31 -16.28
C VAL A 127 -15.85 -13.77 -17.70
N GLU A 128 -14.68 -13.42 -18.24
CA GLU A 128 -14.21 -13.91 -19.54
C GLU A 128 -13.96 -15.42 -19.54
N SER A 129 -13.35 -15.97 -18.49
CA SER A 129 -13.11 -17.43 -18.38
C SER A 129 -14.41 -18.24 -18.37
N VAL A 130 -15.43 -17.78 -17.63
CA VAL A 130 -16.76 -18.44 -17.57
C VAL A 130 -17.52 -18.31 -18.90
N LYS A 131 -17.30 -17.22 -19.64
CA LYS A 131 -17.93 -17.00 -20.95
C LYS A 131 -17.24 -17.79 -22.07
N GLY A 132 -15.95 -18.10 -21.91
CA GLY A 132 -15.18 -18.99 -22.80
C GLY A 132 -15.54 -20.46 -22.67
N GLU A 133 -15.87 -20.95 -21.47
CA GLU A 133 -16.30 -22.34 -21.24
C GLU A 133 -17.73 -22.66 -21.74
N ARG A 134 -18.53 -21.65 -22.08
CA ARG A 134 -19.91 -21.81 -22.59
C ARG A 134 -20.04 -21.73 -24.12
N ARG A 135 -18.92 -21.59 -24.85
CA ARG A 135 -18.88 -21.63 -26.32
C ARG A 135 -18.19 -22.90 -26.77
#